data_AF-A0A9X7GG61-F1
#
_entry.id   AF-A0A9X7GG61-F1
#
_cell.length_a   1.000
_cell.length_b   1.000
_cell.length_c   1.000
_cell.angle_alpha   90.00
_cell.angle_beta   90.00
_cell.angle_gamma   90.00
#
_symmetry.space_group_name_H-M   'P 1'
#
loop_
_entity.id
_entity.type
_entity.pdbx_description
1 polymer ?
#
loop_
_entity_poly.entity_id
_entity_poly.type
_entity_poly.pdbx_seq_one_letter_code
_entity_poly.pdbx_strand_id
1 'polypeptide(L)'
;MDIQELKKCITHFSGQIHLSGVHKDEVKVGGRITDVFHPQEFIPGGASLVLIDDFVGTLRVSVPEEVTQAHLNDLIVGNYVSFEGFVNTVSKSSGIEVSVVAYAANNLLEECTK
;
A
#
# COMPACT_ATOMS: atom_id res chain seq x y z
N MET A 1 -1.94 -16.93 -4.35
CA MET A 1 -2.48 -15.59 -4.63
C MET A 1 -2.50 -15.37 -6.13
N ASP A 2 -3.70 -15.30 -6.69
CA ASP A 2 -3.98 -14.75 -8.01
C ASP A 2 -4.83 -13.47 -7.92
N ILE A 3 -5.11 -12.86 -9.06
CA ILE A 3 -5.90 -11.62 -9.14
C ILE A 3 -7.36 -11.79 -8.65
N GLN A 4 -7.96 -12.99 -8.80
CA GLN A 4 -9.34 -13.25 -8.38
C GLN A 4 -9.42 -13.45 -6.87
N GLU A 5 -8.42 -14.06 -6.26
CA GLU A 5 -8.26 -14.13 -4.80
C GLU A 5 -8.09 -12.72 -4.22
N LEU A 6 -7.17 -11.94 -4.78
CA LEU A 6 -6.88 -10.57 -4.33
C LEU A 6 -8.12 -9.67 -4.36
N LYS A 7 -8.92 -9.76 -5.44
CA LYS A 7 -10.15 -8.96 -5.63
C LYS A 7 -11.18 -9.13 -4.50
N LYS A 8 -11.14 -10.24 -3.75
CA LYS A 8 -12.07 -10.49 -2.64
C LYS A 8 -11.70 -9.69 -1.39
N CYS A 9 -10.47 -9.20 -1.31
CA CYS A 9 -9.85 -8.71 -0.07
C CYS A 9 -9.50 -7.23 -0.15
N ILE A 10 -9.61 -6.61 -1.32
CA ILE A 10 -9.29 -5.21 -1.56
C ILE A 10 -10.50 -4.49 -2.16
N THR A 11 -10.58 -3.17 -1.98
CA THR A 11 -11.62 -2.35 -2.59
C THR A 11 -11.17 -1.76 -3.93
N HIS A 12 -9.85 -1.55 -4.11
CA HIS A 12 -9.31 -0.87 -5.29
C HIS A 12 -7.99 -1.48 -5.76
N PHE A 13 -7.85 -1.57 -7.09
CA PHE A 13 -6.58 -1.82 -7.76
C PHE A 13 -5.82 -0.52 -8.03
N SER A 14 -4.50 -0.60 -8.11
CA SER A 14 -3.51 0.42 -8.49
C SER A 14 -3.96 1.22 -9.72
N GLY A 15 -4.45 0.55 -10.76
CA GLY A 15 -4.97 1.20 -11.96
C GLY A 15 -6.15 2.15 -11.67
N GLN A 16 -7.08 1.75 -10.79
CA GLN A 16 -8.22 2.59 -10.40
C GLN A 16 -7.77 3.79 -9.56
N ILE A 17 -6.80 3.57 -8.66
CA ILE A 17 -6.22 4.63 -7.85
C ILE A 17 -5.52 5.67 -8.72
N HIS A 18 -4.71 5.26 -9.71
CA HIS A 18 -4.03 6.20 -10.60
C HIS A 18 -4.96 6.95 -11.54
N LEU A 19 -6.02 6.31 -12.03
CA LEU A 19 -6.93 6.91 -13.01
C LEU A 19 -7.97 7.83 -12.37
N SER A 20 -8.50 7.46 -11.20
CA SER A 20 -9.67 8.11 -10.61
C SER A 20 -9.63 8.23 -9.10
N GLY A 21 -8.48 8.03 -8.45
CA GLY A 21 -8.35 8.18 -7.01
C GLY A 21 -8.68 9.61 -6.56
N VAL A 22 -9.63 9.75 -5.63
CA VAL A 22 -10.01 11.04 -5.05
C VAL A 22 -9.28 11.23 -3.73
N HIS A 23 -8.69 12.40 -3.52
CA HIS A 23 -7.94 12.68 -2.29
C HIS A 23 -8.81 12.46 -1.04
N LYS A 24 -8.24 11.74 -0.06
CA LYS A 24 -8.88 11.32 1.20
C LYS A 24 -9.97 10.26 1.07
N ASP A 25 -10.15 9.65 -0.09
CA ASP A 25 -10.99 8.46 -0.18
C ASP A 25 -10.34 7.32 0.60
N GLU A 26 -11.16 6.65 1.41
CA GLU A 26 -10.77 5.47 2.16
C GLU A 26 -10.74 4.25 1.23
N VAL A 27 -9.60 3.56 1.23
CA VAL A 27 -9.35 2.44 0.32
C VAL A 27 -8.66 1.31 1.05
N LYS A 28 -8.93 0.10 0.56
CA LYS A 28 -8.18 -1.10 0.87
C LYS A 28 -7.47 -1.54 -0.40
N VAL A 29 -6.16 -1.59 -0.36
CA VAL A 29 -5.28 -1.96 -1.47
C VAL A 29 -4.40 -3.11 -1.02
N GLY A 30 -3.88 -3.89 -1.96
CA GLY A 30 -3.04 -5.00 -1.58
C GLY A 30 -2.36 -5.63 -2.78
N GLY A 31 -1.30 -6.37 -2.51
CA GLY A 31 -0.48 -6.96 -3.55
C GLY A 31 0.81 -7.53 -3.00
N ARG A 32 1.65 -8.01 -3.91
CA ARG A 32 2.99 -8.48 -3.58
C ARG A 32 3.90 -7.28 -3.37
N ILE A 33 4.60 -7.24 -2.24
CA ILE A 33 5.62 -6.23 -1.97
C ILE A 33 6.77 -6.42 -2.95
N THR A 34 7.06 -5.38 -3.74
CA THR A 34 8.17 -5.36 -4.70
C THR A 34 9.37 -4.58 -4.18
N ASP A 35 9.14 -3.60 -3.32
CA ASP A 35 10.19 -2.79 -2.72
C ASP A 35 9.74 -2.22 -1.36
N VAL A 36 10.70 -1.99 -0.47
CA VAL A 36 10.49 -1.37 0.84
C VAL A 36 11.65 -0.44 1.17
N PHE A 37 11.32 0.80 1.50
CA PHE A 37 12.26 1.79 1.98
C PHE A 37 11.87 2.25 3.38
N HIS A 38 12.78 2.07 4.35
CA HIS A 38 12.58 2.49 5.75
C HIS A 38 13.42 3.74 6.05
N PRO A 39 12.86 4.95 5.89
CA PRO A 39 13.60 6.18 6.18
C PRO A 39 13.89 6.34 7.67
N GLN A 40 13.25 5.57 8.57
CA GLN A 40 13.49 5.57 10.02
C GLN A 40 14.96 5.28 10.37
N GLU A 41 15.70 4.59 9.50
CA GLU A 41 17.15 4.41 9.63
C GLU A 41 17.92 5.74 9.60
N PHE A 42 17.33 6.79 9.02
CA PHE A 42 17.96 8.10 8.78
C PHE A 42 17.17 9.28 9.36
N ILE A 43 15.86 9.14 9.54
CA ILE A 43 14.90 10.18 9.95
C ILE A 43 13.90 9.58 10.95
N PRO A 44 14.05 9.84 12.27
CA PRO A 44 13.08 9.42 13.28
C PRO A 44 11.67 9.92 12.96
N GLY A 45 10.64 9.08 13.10
CA GLY A 45 9.26 9.44 12.72
C GLY A 45 8.97 9.35 11.21
N GLY A 46 9.93 8.95 10.38
CA GLY A 46 9.74 8.83 8.93
C GLY A 46 8.74 7.71 8.57
N ALA A 47 7.81 7.99 7.67
CA ALA A 47 6.93 6.94 7.13
C ALA A 47 7.71 6.01 6.20
N SER A 48 7.61 4.70 6.40
CA SER A 48 8.11 3.70 5.46
C SER A 48 7.40 3.83 4.12
N LEU A 49 8.09 3.42 3.08
CA LEU A 49 7.64 3.49 1.71
C LEU A 49 7.60 2.09 1.15
N VAL A 50 6.40 1.62 0.82
CA VAL A 50 6.18 0.25 0.32
C VAL A 50 5.64 0.33 -1.10
N LEU A 51 6.26 -0.40 -2.02
CA LEU A 51 5.72 -0.63 -3.35
C LEU A 51 5.05 -1.99 -3.39
N ILE A 52 3.79 -2.03 -3.84
CA ILE A 52 3.04 -3.27 -4.03
C ILE A 52 2.64 -3.46 -5.49
N ASP A 53 2.68 -4.69 -5.98
CA ASP A 53 2.18 -5.12 -7.30
C ASP A 53 0.90 -5.94 -7.11
N ASP A 54 -0.20 -5.46 -7.67
CA ASP A 54 -1.54 -6.03 -7.55
C ASP A 54 -2.01 -6.78 -8.81
N PHE A 55 -1.06 -7.20 -9.66
CA PHE A 55 -1.25 -7.81 -10.98
C PHE A 55 -1.77 -6.86 -12.07
N VAL A 56 -2.24 -5.65 -11.70
CA VAL A 56 -2.67 -4.61 -12.65
C VAL A 56 -1.56 -3.58 -12.84
N GLY A 57 -0.82 -3.28 -11.78
CA GLY A 57 0.30 -2.36 -11.77
C GLY A 57 0.91 -2.23 -10.38
N THR A 58 1.82 -1.27 -10.23
CA THR A 58 2.48 -1.00 -8.95
C THR A 58 1.89 0.21 -8.25
N LEU A 59 1.60 0.13 -6.96
CA LEU A 59 1.11 1.25 -6.15
C LEU A 59 2.09 1.58 -5.03
N ARG A 60 2.25 2.89 -4.79
CA ARG A 60 3.04 3.43 -3.69
C ARG A 60 2.19 3.60 -2.44
N VAL A 61 2.62 3.01 -1.34
CA VAL A 61 1.99 3.12 -0.02
C VAL A 61 2.98 3.74 0.97
N SER A 62 2.58 4.85 1.60
CA SER A 62 3.30 5.44 2.73
C SER A 62 2.74 4.87 4.01
N VAL A 63 3.59 4.25 4.82
CA VAL A 63 3.22 3.51 6.02
C VAL A 63 3.84 4.22 7.23
N PRO A 64 3.03 4.84 8.11
CA PRO A 64 3.51 5.50 9.32
C PRO A 64 4.37 4.56 10.19
N GLU A 65 5.21 5.15 11.04
CA GLU A 65 6.12 4.38 11.91
C GLU A 65 5.36 3.42 12.82
N GLU A 66 4.23 3.86 13.37
CA GLU A 66 3.41 3.07 14.28
C GLU A 66 2.88 1.79 13.60
N VAL A 67 2.46 1.91 12.34
CA VAL A 67 1.99 0.77 11.52
C VAL A 67 3.18 -0.12 11.12
N THR A 68 4.31 0.49 10.77
CA THR A 68 5.53 -0.24 10.41
C THR A 68 6.00 -1.10 11.58
N GLN A 69 6.07 -0.56 12.80
CA GLN A 69 6.54 -1.28 13.98
C GLN A 69 5.61 -2.44 14.37
N ALA A 70 4.30 -2.27 14.21
CA ALA A 70 3.32 -3.32 14.48
C ALA A 70 3.40 -4.49 13.49
N HIS A 71 3.80 -4.24 12.24
CA HIS A 71 3.77 -5.20 11.13
C HIS A 71 5.13 -5.42 10.46
N LEU A 72 6.22 -5.16 11.18
CA LEU A 72 7.57 -5.10 10.61
C LEU A 72 7.99 -6.44 9.95
N ASN A 73 7.49 -7.56 10.48
CA ASN A 73 7.74 -8.89 9.94
C ASN A 73 6.92 -9.20 8.67
N ASP A 74 5.84 -8.46 8.42
CA ASP A 74 4.98 -8.66 7.26
C ASP A 74 5.45 -7.84 6.05
N LEU A 75 6.14 -6.71 6.31
CA LEU A 75 6.66 -5.78 5.30
C LEU A 75 7.98 -6.24 4.67
N ILE A 76 8.00 -7.47 4.14
CA ILE A 76 9.18 -8.07 3.49
C ILE A 76 8.93 -8.18 1.99
N VAL A 77 9.91 -7.81 1.17
CA VAL A 77 9.86 -7.98 -0.29
C VAL A 77 9.52 -9.42 -0.66
N GLY A 78 8.53 -9.60 -1.52
CA GLY A 78 8.00 -10.90 -1.95
C GLY A 78 6.75 -11.35 -1.18
N ASN A 79 6.49 -10.81 0.01
CA ASN A 79 5.26 -11.11 0.76
C ASN A 79 4.04 -10.44 0.13
N TYR A 80 2.86 -10.97 0.43
CA TYR A 80 1.59 -10.35 0.06
C TYR A 80 1.00 -9.64 1.28
N VAL A 81 0.65 -8.37 1.09
CA VAL A 81 0.16 -7.49 2.16
C VAL A 81 -1.06 -6.70 1.69
N SER A 82 -2.01 -6.46 2.58
CA SER A 82 -3.09 -5.49 2.38
C SER A 82 -2.85 -4.27 3.25
N PHE A 83 -3.26 -3.10 2.77
CA PHE A 83 -3.25 -1.86 3.50
C PHE A 83 -4.63 -1.25 3.45
N GLU A 84 -5.10 -0.79 4.61
CA GLU A 84 -6.23 0.12 4.71
C GLU A 84 -5.69 1.52 4.96
N GLY A 85 -6.20 2.49 4.21
CA GLY A 85 -5.62 3.83 4.16
C GLY A 85 -6.45 4.82 3.37
N PHE A 86 -5.87 6.01 3.21
CA PHE A 86 -6.48 7.09 2.45
C PHE A 86 -5.68 7.39 1.19
N VAL A 87 -6.37 7.67 0.08
CA VAL A 87 -5.75 8.13 -1.14
C VAL A 87 -5.13 9.51 -0.93
N ASN A 88 -3.85 9.62 -1.28
CA ASN A 88 -3.09 10.85 -1.24
C ASN A 88 -2.70 11.27 -2.65
N THR A 89 -3.15 12.45 -3.07
CA THR A 89 -2.80 13.04 -4.36
C THR A 89 -1.95 14.30 -4.13
N VAL A 90 -0.84 14.39 -4.85
CA VAL A 90 0.10 15.52 -4.74
C VAL A 90 0.34 16.09 -6.12
N SER A 91 -0.01 17.36 -6.30
CA SER A 91 0.31 18.09 -7.53
C SER A 91 1.81 18.38 -7.59
N LYS A 92 2.45 17.96 -8.67
CA LYS A 92 3.85 18.25 -9.00
C LYS A 92 3.94 18.97 -10.34
N SER A 93 5.12 19.54 -10.63
CA SER A 93 5.42 20.13 -11.94
C SER A 93 5.30 19.13 -13.09
N SER A 94 5.50 17.83 -12.82
CA SER A 94 5.42 16.74 -13.81
C SER A 94 4.05 16.08 -13.91
N GLY A 95 3.03 16.57 -13.19
CA GLY A 95 1.69 15.97 -13.14
C GLY A 95 1.24 15.67 -11.71
N ILE A 96 0.26 14.78 -11.57
CA ILE A 96 -0.29 14.38 -10.27
C ILE A 96 0.37 13.06 -9.85
N GLU A 97 0.99 13.03 -8.68
CA GLU A 97 1.37 11.78 -8.03
C GLU A 97 0.21 11.28 -7.17
N VAL A 98 -0.12 10.00 -7.29
CA VAL A 98 -1.13 9.34 -6.46
C VAL A 98 -0.46 8.23 -5.64
N SER A 99 -0.83 8.13 -4.38
CA SER A 99 -0.34 7.16 -3.41
C SER A 99 -1.42 6.83 -2.39
N VAL A 100 -1.16 5.88 -1.50
CA VAL A 100 -2.00 5.62 -0.32
C VAL A 100 -1.21 5.89 0.95
N VAL A 101 -1.83 6.52 1.94
CA VAL A 101 -1.30 6.64 3.29
C VAL A 101 -2.02 5.64 4.17
N ALA A 102 -1.32 4.60 4.63
CA ALA A 102 -1.90 3.51 5.39
C ALA A 102 -2.11 3.90 6.86
N TYR A 103 -3.19 3.42 7.46
CA TYR A 103 -3.37 3.40 8.92
C TYR A 103 -3.42 1.97 9.48
N ALA A 104 -3.54 0.95 8.62
CA ALA A 104 -3.46 -0.46 8.99
C ALA A 104 -2.81 -1.30 7.88
N ALA A 105 -2.18 -2.41 8.27
CA ALA A 105 -1.59 -3.39 7.37
C ALA A 105 -1.98 -4.80 7.84
N ASN A 106 -2.20 -5.73 6.91
CA ASN A 106 -2.50 -7.13 7.25
C ASN A 106 -1.79 -8.11 6.30
N ASN A 107 -1.51 -9.30 6.80
CA ASN A 107 -1.07 -10.40 5.96
C ASN A 107 -2.21 -10.86 5.04
N LEU A 108 -2.03 -10.64 3.73
CA LEU A 108 -3.12 -10.80 2.75
C LEU A 108 -3.51 -12.27 2.58
N LEU A 109 -2.61 -13.22 2.85
CA LEU A 109 -2.91 -14.66 2.78
C LEU A 109 -3.86 -15.11 3.90
N GLU A 110 -3.73 -14.52 5.08
CA GLU A 110 -4.62 -14.80 6.22
C GLU A 110 -5.98 -14.11 6.09
N GLU A 111 -5.99 -12.94 5.44
CA GLU A 111 -7.19 -12.14 5.29
C GLU A 111 -8.13 -12.69 4.20
N CYS A 112 -7.58 -13.15 3.08
CA CYS A 112 -8.35 -13.69 1.97
C CYS A 112 -8.97 -15.07 2.22
N THR A 113 -8.61 -15.73 3.32
CA THR A 113 -9.06 -17.08 3.66
C THR A 113 -10.11 -17.11 4.78
N LYS A 114 -10.46 -15.96 5.36
CA LYS A 114 -11.57 -15.79 6.29
C LYS A 114 -12.87 -15.46 5.57
#